data_AF-A0A1E7Z7A7-F1
#
_entry.id   AF-A0A1E7Z7A7-F1
#
_cell.length_a   1.000
_cell.length_b   1.000
_cell.length_c   1.000
_cell.angle_alpha   90.00
_cell.angle_beta   90.00
_cell.angle_gamma   90.00
#
_symmetry.space_group_name_H-M   'P 1'
#
loop_
_entity.id
_entity.type
_entity.pdbx_description
1 polymer ?
#
loop_
_entity_poly.entity_id
_entity_poly.type
_entity_poly.pdbx_seq_one_letter_code
_entity_poly.pdbx_strand_id
1 'polypeptide(L)'
;MDFEFLTDVTGQPLARCDMESEYFGDWLSHDIGSDKALITSLLHNLDRLLGRQIPDYEFVGKIYHLTIADEEVDLFLNNNDIADSQFEDEQPDGPVAGCGLVELKHLLASWQAFIA
;
A
#
# COMPACT_ATOMS: atom_id res chain seq x y z
N MET A 1 5.76 0.33 -11.83
CA MET A 1 6.28 -0.16 -10.54
C MET A 1 6.97 -1.50 -10.73
N ASP A 2 8.27 -1.53 -10.47
CA ASP A 2 9.07 -2.75 -10.35
C ASP A 2 9.20 -3.14 -8.87
N PHE A 3 9.20 -4.44 -8.59
CA PHE A 3 9.25 -4.94 -7.22
C PHE A 3 9.93 -6.31 -7.10
N GLU A 4 10.48 -6.56 -5.91
CA GLU A 4 11.01 -7.85 -5.49
C GLU A 4 10.44 -8.23 -4.12
N PHE A 5 10.29 -9.53 -3.88
CA PHE A 5 9.86 -10.06 -2.60
C PHE A 5 10.94 -10.96 -2.01
N LEU A 6 11.10 -10.85 -0.69
CA LEU A 6 12.07 -11.62 0.06
C LEU A 6 11.49 -12.00 1.42
N THR A 7 12.11 -12.99 2.05
CA THR A 7 11.81 -13.35 3.43
C THR A 7 12.97 -12.88 4.29
N ASP A 8 12.67 -12.15 5.36
CA ASP A 8 13.69 -11.69 6.28
C ASP A 8 14.26 -12.85 7.12
N VAL A 9 15.24 -12.54 7.96
CA VAL A 9 15.88 -13.52 8.86
C VAL A 9 14.93 -14.10 9.92
N THR A 10 13.80 -13.44 10.17
CA THR A 10 12.77 -13.86 11.13
C THR A 10 11.63 -14.66 10.48
N GLY A 11 11.67 -14.84 9.16
CA GLY A 11 10.63 -15.55 8.40
C GLY A 11 9.47 -14.65 7.96
N GLN A 12 9.55 -13.34 8.18
CA GLN A 12 8.51 -12.39 7.75
C GLN A 12 8.70 -12.02 6.27
N PRO A 13 7.60 -11.93 5.51
CA PRO A 13 7.68 -11.51 4.12
C PRO A 13 7.94 -10.00 4.05
N LEU A 14 8.81 -9.59 3.12
CA LEU A 14 9.15 -8.20 2.82
C LEU A 14 9.01 -7.94 1.33
N ALA A 15 8.45 -6.77 1.00
CA ALA A 15 8.38 -6.25 -0.35
C ALA A 15 9.31 -5.03 -0.50
N ARG A 16 10.02 -4.97 -1.62
CA ARG A 16 10.79 -3.81 -2.04
C ARG A 16 10.32 -3.37 -3.40
N CYS A 17 9.98 -2.10 -3.53
CA CYS A 17 9.69 -1.49 -4.82
C CYS A 17 10.86 -0.60 -5.25
N ASP A 18 10.84 -0.16 -6.51
CA ASP A 18 11.73 0.89 -7.00
C ASP A 18 11.59 2.20 -6.20
N MET A 19 12.56 3.12 -6.33
CA MET A 19 12.59 4.37 -5.55
C MET A 19 11.33 5.23 -5.69
N GLU A 20 10.67 5.21 -6.84
CA GLU A 20 9.46 6.02 -7.07
C GLU A 20 8.25 5.44 -6.33
N SER A 21 8.30 4.15 -5.99
CA SER A 21 7.21 3.40 -5.36
C SER A 21 7.60 2.78 -4.01
N GLU A 22 8.71 3.20 -3.39
CA GLU A 22 9.30 2.56 -2.21
C GLU A 22 8.30 2.37 -1.07
N TYR A 23 7.45 3.37 -0.80
CA TYR A 23 6.44 3.35 0.26
C TYR A 23 5.37 2.27 0.05
N PHE A 24 5.09 1.83 -1.19
CA PHE A 24 4.19 0.70 -1.42
C PHE A 24 4.79 -0.62 -0.94
N GLY A 25 6.12 -0.79 -1.08
CA GLY A 25 6.83 -1.95 -0.53
C GLY A 25 6.78 -1.96 1.00
N ASP A 26 6.97 -0.80 1.62
CA ASP A 26 6.88 -0.65 3.07
C ASP A 26 5.46 -0.90 3.60
N TRP A 27 4.45 -0.30 2.97
CA TRP A 27 3.03 -0.54 3.27
C TRP A 27 2.66 -2.02 3.15
N LEU A 28 3.06 -2.67 2.06
CA LEU A 28 2.74 -4.08 1.84
C LEU A 28 3.41 -4.98 2.89
N SER A 29 4.62 -4.64 3.33
CA SER A 29 5.36 -5.39 4.34
C SER A 29 4.79 -5.21 5.75
N HIS A 30 4.41 -3.98 6.12
CA HIS A 30 4.14 -3.62 7.51
C HIS A 30 2.65 -3.44 7.85
N ASP A 31 1.84 -2.95 6.91
CA ASP A 31 0.40 -2.77 7.11
C ASP A 31 -0.41 -3.97 6.62
N ILE A 32 0.00 -4.59 5.51
CA ILE A 32 -0.69 -5.74 4.92
C ILE A 32 -0.09 -7.06 5.42
N GLY A 33 1.23 -7.18 5.33
CA GLY A 33 1.98 -8.36 5.77
C GLY A 33 1.41 -9.66 5.20
N SER A 34 1.19 -10.66 6.06
CA SER A 34 0.67 -11.98 5.69
C SER A 34 -0.85 -12.14 5.86
N ASP A 35 -1.62 -11.06 6.02
CA ASP A 35 -3.08 -11.16 6.18
C ASP A 35 -3.77 -11.49 4.85
N LYS A 36 -3.92 -12.79 4.58
CA LYS A 36 -4.54 -13.32 3.36
C LYS A 36 -6.00 -12.87 3.18
N ALA A 37 -6.74 -12.66 4.27
CA ALA A 37 -8.13 -12.21 4.20
C ALA A 37 -8.19 -10.75 3.77
N LEU A 38 -7.33 -9.90 4.34
CA LEU A 38 -7.18 -8.52 3.93
C LEU A 38 -6.75 -8.38 2.46
N ILE A 39 -5.72 -9.13 2.03
CA ILE A 39 -5.25 -9.09 0.64
C ILE A 39 -6.36 -9.49 -0.34
N THR A 40 -7.13 -10.52 0.00
CA THR A 40 -8.26 -10.97 -0.82
C THR A 40 -9.36 -9.90 -0.89
N SER A 41 -9.65 -9.24 0.23
CA SER A 41 -10.61 -8.13 0.30
C SER A 41 -10.18 -6.94 -0.55
N LEU A 42 -8.89 -6.56 -0.47
CA LEU A 42 -8.32 -5.49 -1.29
C LEU A 42 -8.45 -5.83 -2.77
N LEU A 43 -7.96 -6.99 -3.20
CA LEU A 43 -8.07 -7.44 -4.60
C LEU A 43 -9.51 -7.42 -5.11
N HIS A 44 -10.47 -7.85 -4.29
CA HIS A 44 -11.88 -7.80 -4.65
C HIS A 44 -12.39 -6.37 -4.86
N ASN A 45 -12.01 -5.41 -4.02
CA ASN A 45 -12.37 -4.01 -4.20
C ASN A 45 -11.68 -3.39 -5.43
N LEU A 46 -10.43 -3.75 -5.73
CA LEU A 46 -9.76 -3.33 -6.96
C LEU A 46 -10.47 -3.84 -8.22
N ASP A 47 -10.97 -5.08 -8.21
CA ASP A 47 -11.81 -5.62 -9.29
C ASP A 47 -13.12 -4.83 -9.46
N ARG A 48 -13.75 -4.40 -8.35
CA ARG A 48 -14.96 -3.59 -8.39
C ARG A 48 -14.71 -2.19 -8.94
N LEU A 49 -13.57 -1.57 -8.61
CA LEU A 49 -13.15 -0.27 -9.16
C LEU A 49 -12.88 -0.36 -10.66
N LEU A 50 -12.07 -1.32 -11.11
CA LEU A 50 -11.79 -1.58 -12.53
C LEU A 50 -13.08 -1.89 -13.32
N GLY A 51 -14.00 -2.62 -12.70
CA GLY A 51 -15.33 -2.91 -13.26
C GLY A 51 -16.32 -1.74 -13.21
N ARG A 52 -15.91 -0.56 -12.69
CA ARG A 52 -16.74 0.64 -12.47
C ARG A 52 -18.01 0.36 -11.65
N GLN A 53 -17.94 -0.60 -10.73
CA GLN A 53 -19.03 -0.94 -9.82
C GLN A 53 -19.06 -0.01 -8.59
N ILE A 54 -17.91 0.55 -8.24
CA ILE A 54 -17.74 1.60 -7.24
C ILE A 54 -16.86 2.71 -7.82
N PRO A 55 -17.10 3.98 -7.45
CA PRO A 55 -16.35 5.12 -7.98
C PRO A 55 -15.00 5.34 -7.28
N ASP A 56 -14.92 5.01 -5.99
CA ASP A 56 -13.76 5.27 -5.14
C ASP A 56 -13.65 4.20 -4.05
N TYR A 57 -12.47 4.12 -3.42
CA TYR A 57 -12.20 3.24 -2.30
C TYR A 57 -11.10 3.82 -1.42
N GLU A 58 -11.23 3.60 -0.11
CA GLU A 58 -10.23 3.98 0.88
C GLU A 58 -9.90 2.77 1.77
N PHE A 59 -8.61 2.65 2.09
CA PHE A 59 -8.11 1.70 3.07
C PHE A 59 -7.26 2.43 4.10
N VAL A 60 -7.61 2.31 5.38
CA VAL A 60 -6.83 2.89 6.48
C VAL A 60 -6.12 1.75 7.21
N GLY A 61 -4.80 1.68 7.00
CA GLY A 61 -3.90 0.78 7.71
C GLY A 61 -3.40 1.38 9.02
N LYS A 62 -2.33 0.81 9.57
CA LYS A 62 -1.73 1.30 10.82
C LYS A 62 -0.79 2.46 10.53
N ILE A 63 0.11 2.29 9.58
CA ILE A 63 1.15 3.26 9.22
C ILE A 63 0.68 4.15 8.08
N TYR A 64 -0.06 3.60 7.12
CA TYR A 64 -0.49 4.32 5.94
C TYR A 64 -2.01 4.29 5.78
N HIS A 65 -2.52 5.24 4.99
CA HIS A 65 -3.82 5.12 4.35
C HIS A 65 -3.66 5.24 2.84
N LEU A 66 -4.54 4.54 2.13
CA LEU A 66 -4.55 4.43 0.69
C LEU A 66 -5.90 4.93 0.18
N THR A 67 -5.88 5.83 -0.78
CA THR A 67 -7.07 6.31 -1.48
C THR A 67 -7.00 5.90 -2.94
N ILE A 68 -8.16 5.59 -3.52
CA ILE A 68 -8.27 5.21 -4.93
C ILE A 68 -9.43 5.98 -5.55
N ALA A 69 -9.14 6.75 -6.58
CA ALA A 69 -10.12 7.47 -7.38
C ALA A 69 -9.59 7.64 -8.80
N ASP A 70 -10.49 7.64 -9.79
CA ASP A 70 -10.14 7.87 -11.21
C ASP A 70 -9.02 6.96 -11.74
N GLU A 71 -8.97 5.70 -11.30
CA GLU A 71 -7.92 4.72 -11.66
C GLU A 71 -6.51 5.04 -11.13
N GLU A 72 -6.37 6.08 -10.30
CA GLU A 72 -5.15 6.45 -9.60
C GLU A 72 -5.21 6.00 -8.13
N VAL A 73 -4.05 5.62 -7.60
CA VAL A 73 -3.86 5.18 -6.22
C VAL A 73 -2.87 6.13 -5.57
N ASP A 74 -3.29 6.75 -4.47
CA ASP A 74 -2.45 7.60 -3.65
C ASP A 74 -2.24 6.96 -2.28
N LEU A 75 -0.99 6.95 -1.82
CA LEU A 75 -0.59 6.43 -0.51
C LEU A 75 -0.13 7.59 0.37
N PHE A 76 -0.61 7.61 1.60
CA PHE A 76 -0.34 8.67 2.56
C PHE A 76 0.14 8.06 3.88
N LEU A 77 0.99 8.78 4.60
CA LEU A 77 1.32 8.44 5.98
C LEU A 77 0.15 8.80 6.90
N ASN A 78 -0.17 7.91 7.83
CA ASN A 78 -1.10 8.24 8.90
C ASN A 78 -0.42 9.15 9.91
N ASN A 79 -1.09 10.24 10.26
CA ASN A 79 -0.64 11.13 11.34
C ASN A 79 -0.94 10.48 12.69
N ASN A 80 -0.21 9.42 13.03
CA ASN A 80 -0.30 8.80 14.35
C ASN A 80 0.61 9.55 15.32
N ASP A 81 0.07 10.62 15.92
CA ASP A 81 0.49 11.26 17.17
C ASP A 81 2.02 11.33 17.39
N ILE A 82 2.69 12.27 16.73
CA ILE A 82 3.88 12.92 17.30
C ILE A 82 3.41 14.22 17.94
N ALA A 83 2.63 14.11 19.01
CA ALA A 83 2.38 15.21 19.92
C ALA A 83 3.57 15.42 20.89
N ASP A 84 4.84 15.30 20.44
CA ASP A 84 5.99 15.72 21.27
C ASP A 84 7.35 15.85 20.54
N SER A 85 7.41 16.49 19.37
CA SER A 85 8.72 16.88 18.81
C SER A 85 8.71 18.29 18.25
N GLN A 86 9.52 19.15 18.88
CA GLN A 86 9.82 20.54 18.54
C GLN A 86 10.62 20.70 17.23
N PHE A 87 10.26 19.92 16.20
CA PHE A 87 10.84 19.97 14.88
C PHE A 87 9.70 19.93 13.87
N GLU A 88 9.20 21.11 13.50
CA GLU A 88 8.30 21.34 12.36
C GLU A 88 9.07 21.18 11.04
N ASP A 89 9.73 20.04 10.83
CA ASP A 89 10.41 19.73 9.57
C ASP A 89 9.45 18.93 8.68
N GLU A 90 8.88 19.65 7.71
CA GLU A 90 8.35 19.17 6.41
C GLU A 90 7.65 17.80 6.42
N GLN A 91 6.53 17.71 7.12
CA GLN A 91 5.55 16.66 6.85
C GLN A 91 4.96 16.91 5.45
N PRO A 92 4.92 15.90 4.56
CA PRO A 92 4.32 16.08 3.25
C PRO A 92 2.82 16.36 3.40
N ASP A 93 2.37 17.51 2.89
CA ASP A 93 0.94 17.92 2.81
C ASP A 93 0.17 17.10 1.75
N GLY A 94 0.68 15.94 1.32
CA GLY A 94 0.22 15.18 0.17
C GLY A 94 0.69 13.72 0.18
N PRO A 95 0.40 12.96 -0.89
CA PRO A 95 0.75 11.55 -0.96
C PRO A 95 2.28 11.35 -0.94
N VAL A 96 2.72 10.29 -0.26
CA VAL A 96 4.13 9.87 -0.20
C VAL A 96 4.51 9.00 -1.39
N ALA A 97 3.53 8.35 -2.02
CA ALA A 97 3.70 7.61 -3.26
C ALA A 97 2.36 7.54 -4.02
N GLY A 98 2.45 7.37 -5.33
CA GLY A 98 1.28 7.14 -6.19
C GLY A 98 1.57 6.12 -7.27
N CYS A 99 0.54 5.40 -7.71
CA CYS A 99 0.63 4.47 -8.85
C CYS A 99 -0.73 4.25 -9.52
N GLY A 100 -0.73 3.58 -10.68
CA GLY A 100 -1.98 3.19 -11.33
C GLY A 100 -2.68 2.03 -10.61
N LEU A 101 -4.02 2.00 -10.66
CA LEU A 101 -4.86 0.94 -10.10
C LEU A 101 -4.48 -0.47 -10.60
N VAL A 102 -4.09 -0.58 -11.88
CA VAL A 102 -3.65 -1.85 -12.47
C VAL A 102 -2.31 -2.32 -11.88
N GLU A 103 -1.40 -1.39 -11.60
CA GLU A 103 -0.10 -1.68 -11.00
C GLU A 103 -0.26 -2.14 -9.55
N LEU A 104 -1.07 -1.45 -8.74
CA LEU A 104 -1.39 -1.87 -7.37
C LEU A 104 -1.99 -3.28 -7.35
N LYS A 105 -2.94 -3.56 -8.26
CA LYS A 105 -3.55 -4.89 -8.35
C LYS A 105 -2.51 -5.96 -8.69
N HIS A 106 -1.58 -5.67 -9.61
CA HIS A 106 -0.51 -6.58 -9.98
C HIS A 106 0.44 -6.85 -8.80
N LEU A 107 0.82 -5.80 -8.05
CA LEU A 107 1.62 -5.92 -6.84
C LEU A 107 0.95 -6.83 -5.80
N LEU A 108 -0.33 -6.57 -5.47
CA LEU A 108 -1.08 -7.35 -4.47
C LEU A 108 -1.30 -8.81 -4.89
N ALA A 109 -1.58 -9.07 -6.16
CA ALA A 109 -1.74 -10.42 -6.67
C ALA A 109 -0.41 -11.21 -6.61
N SER A 110 0.69 -10.55 -6.97
CA SER A 110 2.03 -11.14 -6.90
C SER A 110 2.43 -11.41 -5.45
N TRP A 111 2.10 -10.50 -4.54
CA TRP A 111 2.31 -10.67 -3.11
C TRP A 111 1.50 -11.84 -2.53
N GLN A 112 0.21 -11.92 -2.88
CA GLN A 112 -0.64 -13.05 -2.46
C GLN A 112 -0.06 -14.40 -2.89
N ALA A 113 0.50 -14.48 -4.10
CA ALA A 113 1.16 -15.68 -4.61
C ALA A 113 2.48 -15.98 -3.89
N PHE A 114 3.24 -14.94 -3.52
CA PHE A 114 4.50 -15.10 -2.79
C PHE A 114 4.31 -15.64 -1.37
N ILE A 115 3.29 -15.17 -0.65
CA ILE A 115 3.01 -15.59 0.73
C ILE A 115 2.12 -16.85 0.83
N ALA A 116 1.81 -17.48 -0.31
CA ALA A 116 0.85 -18.58 -0.41
C ALA A 116 1.28 -19.83 0.37
#